data_AF-A0A8H4NJA2-F1
#
_entry.id   AF-A0A8H4NJA2-F1
#
_cell.length_a   1.000
_cell.length_b   1.000
_cell.length_c   1.000
_cell.angle_alpha   90.00
_cell.angle_beta   90.00
_cell.angle_gamma   90.00
#
_symmetry.space_group_name_H-M   'P 1'
#
loop_
_entity.id
_entity.type
_entity.pdbx_description
1 polymer ?
#
loop_
_entity_poly.entity_id
_entity_poly.type
_entity_poly.pdbx_seq_one_letter_code
_entity_poly.pdbx_strand_id
1 'polypeptide(L)'
;MTLSSRHDFDYLLTAEIVSIKGTLAADSGIIDEAYCYFDKVLKIQQNKLKECHEPTFIAEIYLANSYNNLAGIYDAKGEYELAKIHNEVAIFLKQKWREMQRREGRSLSHLLSLSYQNQANTLAHQGLHDEAKAMFEKPLQEGQGEVSAARQGLTYHNYGCMRLEQGHIEEACGLLKSAFLKREESLDCHPDTALSQHMLAICYQRRTEGVRMENLKLARELLFDAVGILEARGSILNKRRPARTLYKLSCILGEMSDPEEGNVRSRAEKLYHDVRPHEVPKGEESYDELPLYPLLVSRIDGPHYDIAMATQYSTTSTLGYLERLDLYNTEKPYASAIKPWNTSGANSSNLSIVNHDIKIHDMRGSKERFSTDIQGFELGTFPTTLTDDELRDQSSLRTKYFPEAEEFLEMRYGAELVFIFDATVRNAARREHSSSAVLRNEQVMGASVDVHVDQTPASVYRRLQRQFPDEYQQLKYKRIQVINIWRTLVEPLRDRPLALCDWRSTSPQDFVACYLPAPGYHGEVFQVYHNPAHEWWFASDMCKKGVILIKMYDSDSEKPGSSIAMCAPHSSFQWKDAPGINSPGESMEIRAIIVP
;
A
#
# COMPACT_ATOMS: atom_id res chain seq x y z
N MET A 1 20.59 -10.61 22.15
CA MET A 1 21.60 -9.82 21.43
C MET A 1 20.95 -8.52 21.02
N THR A 2 21.36 -7.43 21.65
CA THR A 2 20.80 -6.09 21.52
C THR A 2 21.27 -5.43 20.22
N LEU A 3 20.35 -5.15 19.30
CA LEU A 3 20.57 -4.21 18.20
C LEU A 3 20.95 -2.86 18.82
N SER A 4 22.22 -2.45 18.69
CA SER A 4 22.80 -1.43 19.57
C SER A 4 22.59 0.03 19.13
N SER A 5 21.86 0.28 18.03
CA SER A 5 21.56 1.65 17.60
C SER A 5 20.21 1.78 16.92
N ARG A 6 19.51 2.91 17.13
CA ARG A 6 18.25 3.28 16.48
C ARG A 6 18.36 3.27 14.94
N HIS A 7 19.54 3.62 14.42
CA HIS A 7 19.87 3.58 12.99
C HIS A 7 19.90 2.16 12.39
N ASP A 8 20.23 1.14 13.18
CA ASP A 8 20.21 -0.25 12.69
C ASP A 8 18.80 -0.80 12.55
N PHE A 9 17.82 -0.23 13.26
CA PHE A 9 16.41 -0.58 13.13
C PHE A 9 15.76 0.13 11.93
N ASP A 10 16.10 1.40 11.70
CA ASP A 10 15.50 2.23 10.64
C ASP A 10 15.82 1.71 9.22
N TYR A 11 17.03 1.21 8.96
CA TYR A 11 17.37 0.67 7.63
C TYR A 11 16.72 -0.69 7.37
N LEU A 12 16.61 -1.55 8.39
CA LEU A 12 15.93 -2.86 8.26
C LEU A 12 14.46 -2.65 7.94
N LEU A 13 13.80 -1.72 8.65
CA LEU A 13 12.41 -1.36 8.37
C LEU A 13 12.24 -0.78 6.96
N THR A 14 13.15 0.10 6.53
CA THR A 14 13.14 0.64 5.16
C THR A 14 13.29 -0.47 4.11
N ALA A 15 14.23 -1.38 4.32
CA ALA A 15 14.47 -2.50 3.43
C ALA A 15 13.27 -3.46 3.39
N GLU A 16 12.63 -3.70 4.53
CA GLU A 16 11.45 -4.56 4.65
C GLU A 16 10.23 -3.97 3.94
N ILE A 17 9.96 -2.68 4.09
CA ILE A 17 8.87 -1.99 3.37
C ILE A 17 9.09 -2.06 1.85
N VAL A 18 10.32 -1.82 1.38
CA VAL A 18 10.64 -1.90 -0.05
C VAL A 18 10.55 -3.36 -0.54
N SER A 19 10.92 -4.34 0.29
CA SER A 19 10.76 -5.76 -0.03
C SER A 19 9.29 -6.15 -0.15
N ILE A 20 8.40 -5.65 0.70
CA ILE A 20 6.96 -5.90 0.61
C ILE A 20 6.40 -5.36 -0.71
N LYS A 21 6.82 -4.17 -1.15
CA LYS A 21 6.43 -3.63 -2.47
C LYS A 21 6.89 -4.53 -3.61
N GLY A 22 8.12 -5.03 -3.54
CA GLY A 22 8.64 -5.98 -4.51
C GLY A 22 7.76 -7.23 -4.59
N THR A 23 7.33 -7.76 -3.45
CA THR A 23 6.46 -8.94 -3.40
C THR A 23 5.09 -8.65 -4.00
N LEU A 24 4.50 -7.50 -3.69
CA LEU A 24 3.21 -7.10 -4.25
C LEU A 24 3.27 -6.90 -5.77
N ALA A 25 4.37 -6.33 -6.28
CA ALA A 25 4.60 -6.17 -7.72
C ALA A 25 4.76 -7.53 -8.42
N ALA A 26 5.51 -8.45 -7.80
CA ALA A 26 5.68 -9.82 -8.30
C ALA A 26 4.35 -10.58 -8.33
N ASP A 27 3.57 -10.50 -7.25
CA ASP A 27 2.24 -11.12 -7.14
C ASP A 27 1.25 -10.56 -8.18
N SER A 28 1.44 -9.30 -8.58
CA SER A 28 0.66 -8.63 -9.63
C SER A 28 1.14 -8.94 -11.06
N GLY A 29 2.23 -9.70 -11.20
CA GLY A 29 2.84 -10.04 -12.49
C GLY A 29 3.67 -8.92 -13.13
N ILE A 30 3.98 -7.85 -12.40
CA ILE A 30 4.77 -6.71 -12.89
C ILE A 30 6.26 -6.97 -12.58
N ILE A 31 6.86 -7.90 -13.33
CA ILE A 31 8.18 -8.47 -13.03
C ILE A 31 9.31 -7.42 -13.03
N ASP A 32 9.27 -6.44 -13.92
CA ASP A 32 10.30 -5.38 -13.98
C ASP A 32 10.23 -4.38 -12.82
N GLU A 33 9.03 -4.10 -12.31
CA GLU A 33 8.87 -3.27 -11.12
C GLU A 33 9.33 -4.01 -9.86
N ALA A 34 8.97 -5.30 -9.77
CA ALA A 34 9.43 -6.17 -8.70
C ALA A 34 10.97 -6.27 -8.65
N TYR A 35 11.61 -6.41 -9.83
CA TYR A 35 13.07 -6.35 -9.97
C TYR A 35 13.63 -5.06 -9.36
N CYS A 36 13.09 -3.89 -9.74
CA CYS A 36 13.58 -2.61 -9.26
C CYS A 36 13.51 -2.47 -7.73
N TYR A 37 12.42 -2.95 -7.12
CA TYR A 37 12.30 -2.95 -5.66
C TYR A 37 13.31 -3.89 -5.00
N PHE A 38 13.43 -5.13 -5.45
CA PHE A 38 14.35 -6.09 -4.82
C PHE A 38 15.82 -5.75 -5.04
N ASP A 39 16.19 -5.23 -6.21
CA ASP A 39 17.54 -4.70 -6.46
C ASP A 39 17.86 -3.54 -5.51
N LYS A 40 16.90 -2.65 -5.27
CA LYS A 40 17.05 -1.57 -4.29
C LYS A 40 17.23 -2.10 -2.86
N VAL A 41 16.44 -3.09 -2.44
CA VAL A 41 16.60 -3.75 -1.12
C VAL A 41 17.99 -4.37 -1.00
N LEU A 42 18.42 -5.12 -2.01
CA LEU A 42 19.74 -5.76 -2.02
C LEU A 42 20.85 -4.73 -1.85
N LYS A 43 20.79 -3.61 -2.58
CA LYS A 43 21.77 -2.51 -2.48
C LYS A 43 21.79 -1.87 -1.09
N ILE A 44 20.63 -1.65 -0.48
CA ILE A 44 20.53 -1.12 0.89
C ILE A 44 21.23 -2.06 1.87
N GLN A 45 20.90 -3.36 1.81
CA GLN A 45 21.47 -4.38 2.69
C GLN A 45 22.99 -4.52 2.49
N GLN A 46 23.46 -4.58 1.24
CA GLN A 46 24.88 -4.65 0.92
C GLN A 46 25.66 -3.42 1.40
N ASN A 47 25.14 -2.21 1.19
CA ASN A 47 25.81 -0.99 1.64
C ASN A 47 25.92 -0.94 3.16
N LYS A 48 24.85 -1.31 3.86
CA LYS A 48 24.89 -1.36 5.32
C LYS A 48 25.88 -2.38 5.86
N LEU A 49 25.96 -3.57 5.26
CA LEU A 49 26.97 -4.57 5.65
C LEU A 49 28.41 -4.09 5.44
N LYS A 50 28.68 -3.25 4.44
CA LYS A 50 30.02 -2.67 4.21
C LYS A 50 30.43 -1.67 5.29
N GLU A 51 29.46 -1.00 5.90
CA GLU A 51 29.69 -0.04 7.00
C GLU A 51 29.88 -0.75 8.35
N CYS A 52 29.49 -2.01 8.46
CA CYS A 52 29.62 -2.80 9.69
C CYS A 52 30.95 -3.57 9.73
N HIS A 53 31.75 -3.38 10.78
CA HIS A 53 32.97 -4.16 10.99
C HIS A 53 32.69 -5.65 11.28
N GLU A 54 31.58 -5.97 11.95
CA GLU A 54 31.10 -7.35 12.16
C GLU A 54 29.60 -7.44 11.87
N PRO A 55 29.19 -8.10 10.77
CA PRO A 55 27.78 -8.29 10.44
C PRO A 55 27.05 -9.16 11.47
N THR A 56 25.89 -8.70 11.92
CA THR A 56 25.04 -9.51 12.80
C THR A 56 24.36 -10.65 12.04
N PHE A 57 23.99 -11.73 12.76
CA PHE A 57 23.16 -12.81 12.23
C PHE A 57 21.92 -12.28 11.49
N ILE A 58 21.24 -11.30 12.10
CA ILE A 58 20.03 -10.70 11.54
C ILE A 58 20.34 -10.07 10.17
N ALA A 59 21.36 -9.21 10.07
CA ALA A 59 21.70 -8.54 8.83
C ALA A 59 22.04 -9.51 7.67
N GLU A 60 22.83 -10.56 7.94
CA GLU A 60 23.16 -11.56 6.91
C GLU A 60 21.94 -12.42 6.49
N ILE A 61 20.99 -12.67 7.40
CA ILE A 61 19.72 -13.35 7.05
C ILE A 61 18.83 -12.46 6.17
N TYR A 62 18.72 -11.17 6.46
CA TYR A 62 17.98 -10.23 5.61
C TYR A 62 18.62 -10.08 4.22
N LEU A 63 19.96 -10.07 4.17
CA LEU A 63 20.70 -10.11 2.91
C LEU A 63 20.39 -11.40 2.12
N ALA A 64 20.41 -12.57 2.78
CA ALA A 64 20.06 -13.84 2.14
C ALA A 64 18.62 -13.86 1.60
N ASN A 65 17.66 -13.27 2.31
CA ASN A 65 16.28 -13.15 1.82
C ASN A 65 16.18 -12.22 0.59
N SER A 66 16.99 -11.15 0.54
CA SER A 66 17.05 -10.26 -0.62
C SER A 66 17.55 -10.99 -1.87
N TYR A 67 18.57 -11.84 -1.72
CA TYR A 67 19.05 -12.71 -2.79
C TYR A 67 17.98 -13.72 -3.25
N ASN A 68 17.26 -14.38 -2.33
CA ASN A 68 16.14 -15.27 -2.67
C ASN A 68 15.06 -14.55 -3.50
N ASN A 69 14.72 -13.31 -3.13
CA ASN A 69 13.68 -12.55 -3.82
C ASN A 69 14.09 -12.22 -5.25
N LEU A 70 15.33 -11.75 -5.45
CA LEU A 70 15.88 -11.52 -6.79
C LEU A 70 16.00 -12.80 -7.61
N ALA A 71 16.34 -13.92 -6.96
CA ALA A 71 16.38 -15.20 -7.65
C ALA A 71 15.03 -15.56 -8.28
N GLY A 72 13.93 -15.38 -7.54
CA GLY A 72 12.58 -15.59 -8.08
C GLY A 72 12.25 -14.66 -9.26
N ILE A 73 12.76 -13.43 -9.25
CA ILE A 73 12.58 -12.49 -10.37
C ILE A 73 13.37 -12.91 -11.60
N TYR A 74 14.65 -13.28 -11.43
CA TYR A 74 15.46 -13.77 -12.54
C TYR A 74 14.85 -15.05 -13.15
N ASP A 75 14.34 -15.93 -12.30
CA ASP A 75 13.64 -17.14 -12.73
C ASP A 75 12.40 -16.81 -13.58
N ALA A 76 11.56 -15.88 -13.12
CA ALA A 76 10.40 -15.40 -13.86
C ALA A 76 10.75 -14.70 -15.19
N LYS A 77 11.96 -14.14 -15.31
CA LYS A 77 12.49 -13.57 -16.55
C LYS A 77 13.10 -14.61 -17.50
N GLY A 78 13.22 -15.87 -17.07
CA GLY A 78 13.94 -16.91 -17.80
C GLY A 78 15.46 -16.82 -17.67
N GLU A 79 15.97 -15.97 -16.77
CA GLU A 79 17.40 -15.79 -16.49
C GLU A 79 17.89 -16.80 -15.44
N TYR A 80 17.72 -18.10 -15.73
CA TYR A 80 17.88 -19.18 -14.74
C TYR A 80 19.28 -19.28 -14.12
N GLU A 81 20.34 -18.99 -14.88
CA GLU A 81 21.71 -18.99 -14.33
C GLU A 81 21.91 -17.92 -13.25
N LEU A 82 21.32 -16.74 -13.46
CA LEU A 82 21.36 -15.67 -12.45
C LEU A 82 20.50 -16.05 -11.25
N ALA A 83 19.32 -16.64 -11.47
CA ALA A 83 18.46 -17.13 -10.39
C ALA A 83 19.19 -18.17 -9.52
N LYS A 84 19.86 -19.14 -10.16
CA LYS A 84 20.68 -20.17 -9.51
C LYS A 84 21.77 -19.56 -8.62
N ILE A 85 22.57 -18.64 -9.16
CA ILE A 85 23.64 -17.98 -8.40
C ILE A 85 23.09 -17.26 -7.16
N HIS A 86 21.98 -16.53 -7.30
CA HIS A 86 21.38 -15.78 -6.19
C HIS A 86 20.85 -16.72 -5.09
N ASN A 87 20.19 -17.81 -5.48
CA ASN A 87 19.75 -18.85 -4.56
C ASN A 87 20.93 -19.52 -3.84
N GLU A 88 22.02 -19.86 -4.55
CA GLU A 88 23.23 -20.44 -3.96
C GLU A 88 23.87 -19.52 -2.92
N VAL A 89 23.94 -18.21 -3.20
CA VAL A 89 24.42 -17.20 -2.22
C VAL A 89 23.52 -17.18 -0.99
N ALA A 90 22.19 -17.20 -1.15
CA ALA A 90 21.26 -17.20 -0.04
C ALA A 90 21.37 -18.47 0.82
N ILE A 91 21.51 -19.63 0.19
CA ILE A 91 21.74 -20.92 0.87
C ILE A 91 23.05 -20.86 1.65
N PHE A 92 24.14 -20.39 1.03
CA PHE A 92 25.45 -20.30 1.66
C PHE A 92 25.42 -19.44 2.93
N LEU A 93 24.83 -18.24 2.86
CA LEU A 93 24.71 -17.33 4.01
C LEU A 93 23.95 -18.00 5.16
N LYS A 94 22.84 -18.67 4.86
CA LYS A 94 22.01 -19.35 5.87
C LYS A 94 22.69 -20.60 6.44
N GLN A 95 23.43 -21.36 5.63
CA GLN A 95 24.19 -22.53 6.08
C GLN A 95 25.33 -22.13 7.03
N LYS A 96 26.10 -21.09 6.68
CA LYS A 96 27.16 -20.53 7.54
C LYS A 96 26.66 -20.27 8.96
N TRP A 97 25.52 -19.59 9.10
CA TRP A 97 24.95 -19.30 10.42
C TRP A 97 24.32 -20.50 11.11
N ARG A 98 23.72 -21.43 10.35
CA ARG A 98 23.23 -22.68 10.91
C ARG A 98 24.37 -23.44 11.59
N GLU A 99 25.54 -23.52 10.96
CA GLU A 99 26.70 -24.20 11.56
C GLU A 99 27.19 -23.52 12.84
N MET A 100 27.20 -22.18 12.86
CA MET A 100 27.55 -21.41 14.06
C MET A 100 26.54 -21.63 15.19
N GLN A 101 25.23 -21.58 14.91
CA GLN A 101 24.17 -21.75 15.90
C GLN A 101 23.99 -23.22 16.35
N ARG A 102 24.33 -24.19 15.51
CA ARG A 102 24.37 -25.62 15.89
C ARG A 102 25.41 -25.88 16.98
N ARG A 103 26.52 -25.14 16.99
CA ARG A 103 27.53 -25.20 18.07
C ARG A 103 26.99 -24.64 19.39
N GLU A 104 25.94 -23.82 19.34
CA GLU A 104 25.21 -23.24 20.48
C GLU A 104 23.94 -24.05 20.84
N GLY A 105 23.71 -25.20 20.22
CA GLY A 105 22.58 -26.10 20.50
C GLY A 105 21.22 -25.65 19.92
N ARG A 106 21.21 -24.69 18.99
CA ARG A 106 20.00 -24.20 18.31
C ARG A 106 19.93 -24.70 16.87
N SER A 107 18.73 -24.98 16.38
CA SER A 107 18.51 -25.38 14.99
C SER A 107 17.67 -24.33 14.25
N LEU A 108 18.09 -24.05 13.02
CA LEU A 108 17.52 -23.04 12.13
C LEU A 108 17.12 -23.64 10.77
N SER A 109 16.81 -24.94 10.74
CA SER A 109 16.50 -25.68 9.51
C SER A 109 15.33 -25.07 8.73
N HIS A 110 14.39 -24.40 9.42
CA HIS A 110 13.27 -23.68 8.80
C HIS A 110 13.69 -22.50 7.90
N LEU A 111 14.87 -21.90 8.12
CA LEU A 111 15.36 -20.75 7.33
C LEU A 111 15.83 -21.15 5.93
N LEU A 112 16.34 -22.37 5.78
CA LEU A 112 16.88 -22.91 4.53
C LEU A 112 15.81 -23.47 3.60
N SER A 113 14.68 -23.92 4.17
CA SER A 113 13.60 -24.57 3.42
C SER A 113 13.12 -23.75 2.21
N LEU A 114 12.92 -22.44 2.35
CA LEU A 114 12.49 -21.58 1.24
C LEU A 114 13.57 -21.45 0.15
N SER A 115 14.84 -21.30 0.54
CA SER A 115 15.95 -21.17 -0.41
C SER A 115 16.17 -22.46 -1.20
N TYR A 116 16.03 -23.63 -0.57
CA TYR A 116 16.07 -24.91 -1.29
C TYR A 116 14.90 -25.07 -2.26
N GLN A 117 13.70 -24.63 -1.89
CA GLN A 117 12.53 -24.66 -2.79
C GLN A 117 12.74 -23.76 -4.01
N ASN A 118 13.21 -22.53 -3.82
CA ASN A 118 13.49 -21.62 -4.94
C ASN A 118 14.55 -22.20 -5.88
N GLN A 119 15.64 -22.75 -5.33
CA GLN A 119 16.67 -23.43 -6.12
C GLN A 119 16.08 -24.62 -6.89
N ALA A 120 15.22 -25.43 -6.25
CA ALA A 120 14.60 -26.58 -6.87
C ALA A 120 13.71 -26.18 -8.06
N ASN A 121 12.90 -25.13 -7.90
CA ASN A 121 12.07 -24.59 -8.97
C ASN A 121 12.94 -24.12 -10.16
N THR A 122 13.99 -23.34 -9.90
CA THR A 122 14.90 -22.88 -10.96
C THR A 122 15.57 -24.03 -11.70
N LEU A 123 16.04 -25.04 -10.98
CA LEU A 123 16.61 -26.25 -11.60
C LEU A 123 15.56 -26.99 -12.43
N ALA A 124 14.31 -27.05 -11.97
CA ALA A 124 13.22 -27.68 -12.70
C ALA A 124 12.92 -26.93 -14.02
N HIS A 125 12.88 -25.60 -14.01
CA HIS A 125 12.70 -24.78 -15.21
C HIS A 125 13.85 -24.92 -16.21
N GLN A 126 15.06 -25.23 -15.73
CA GLN A 126 16.21 -25.58 -16.59
C GLN A 126 16.18 -27.03 -17.11
N GLY A 127 15.19 -27.84 -16.71
CA GLY A 127 15.13 -29.27 -17.03
C GLY A 127 16.08 -30.16 -16.20
N LEU A 128 16.75 -29.60 -15.18
CA LEU A 128 17.65 -30.31 -14.27
C LEU A 128 16.87 -30.99 -13.14
N HIS A 129 16.00 -31.91 -13.55
CA HIS A 129 14.98 -32.51 -12.70
C HIS A 129 15.52 -33.37 -11.54
N ASP A 130 16.63 -34.08 -11.72
CA ASP A 130 17.26 -34.86 -10.64
C ASP A 130 17.89 -33.98 -9.57
N GLU A 131 18.49 -32.86 -9.98
CA GLU A 131 19.03 -31.86 -9.06
C GLU A 131 17.88 -31.15 -8.31
N ALA A 132 16.80 -30.80 -9.02
CA ALA A 132 15.60 -30.22 -8.43
C ALA A 132 14.97 -31.14 -7.37
N LYS A 133 14.86 -32.44 -7.68
CA LYS A 133 14.44 -33.48 -6.71
C LYS A 133 15.27 -33.41 -5.44
N ALA A 134 16.59 -33.47 -5.58
CA ALA A 134 17.50 -33.48 -4.44
C ALA A 134 17.33 -32.21 -3.57
N MET A 135 17.04 -31.07 -4.18
CA MET A 135 16.78 -29.82 -3.44
C MET A 135 15.43 -29.84 -2.69
N PHE A 136 14.37 -30.40 -3.26
CA PHE A 136 13.08 -30.55 -2.55
C PHE A 136 13.15 -31.54 -1.38
N GLU A 137 13.96 -32.59 -1.49
CA GLU A 137 14.08 -33.62 -0.46
C GLU A 137 14.83 -33.14 0.79
N LYS A 138 15.82 -32.24 0.64
CA LYS A 138 16.60 -31.68 1.76
C LYS A 138 15.74 -31.15 2.92
N PRO A 139 14.82 -30.19 2.71
CA PRO A 139 14.00 -29.68 3.81
C PRO A 139 13.00 -30.70 4.39
N LEU A 140 12.64 -31.74 3.63
CA LEU A 140 11.75 -32.81 4.11
C LEU A 140 12.48 -33.83 4.99
N GLN A 141 13.76 -34.10 4.68
CA GLN A 141 14.62 -34.99 5.47
C GLN A 141 15.15 -34.31 6.74
N GLU A 142 15.55 -33.03 6.64
CA GLU A 142 16.19 -32.29 7.75
C GLU A 142 15.21 -31.60 8.71
N GLY A 143 13.90 -31.59 8.39
CA GLY A 143 12.90 -30.72 9.01
C GLY A 143 11.84 -31.39 9.89
N GLN A 144 11.98 -32.68 10.22
CA GLN A 144 11.02 -33.39 11.08
C GLN A 144 11.04 -32.80 12.51
N GLY A 145 10.07 -31.93 12.81
CA GLY A 145 9.84 -31.34 14.14
C GLY A 145 10.04 -29.82 14.25
N GLU A 146 10.73 -29.18 13.29
CA GLU A 146 11.08 -27.74 13.38
C GLU A 146 10.51 -26.88 12.27
N VAL A 147 10.17 -27.47 11.13
CA VAL A 147 9.52 -26.78 10.02
C VAL A 147 8.01 -26.87 10.22
N SER A 148 7.30 -25.74 10.19
CA SER A 148 5.84 -25.74 10.34
C SER A 148 5.17 -26.62 9.28
N ALA A 149 4.06 -27.26 9.66
CA ALA A 149 3.28 -28.10 8.75
C ALA A 149 2.90 -27.36 7.46
N ALA A 150 2.54 -26.08 7.55
CA ALA A 150 2.26 -25.23 6.39
C ALA A 150 3.44 -25.12 5.41
N ARG A 151 4.67 -24.96 5.92
CA ARG A 151 5.89 -24.82 5.09
C ARG A 151 6.33 -26.16 4.49
N GLN A 152 6.16 -27.26 5.21
CA GLN A 152 6.30 -28.61 4.64
C GLN A 152 5.28 -28.83 3.53
N GLY A 153 4.03 -28.40 3.75
CA GLY A 153 2.94 -28.48 2.76
C GLY A 153 3.28 -27.75 1.46
N LEU A 154 3.93 -26.58 1.52
CA LEU A 154 4.43 -25.88 0.34
C LEU A 154 5.53 -26.66 -0.40
N THR A 155 6.47 -27.25 0.33
CA THR A 155 7.54 -28.06 -0.30
C THR A 155 6.95 -29.26 -1.04
N TYR A 156 6.03 -29.99 -0.40
CA TYR A 156 5.32 -31.10 -1.03
C TYR A 156 4.49 -30.66 -2.24
N HIS A 157 3.86 -29.48 -2.16
CA HIS A 157 3.06 -28.93 -3.26
C HIS A 157 3.91 -28.70 -4.50
N ASN A 158 5.00 -27.94 -4.36
CA ASN A 158 5.88 -27.60 -5.48
C ASN A 158 6.56 -28.85 -6.05
N TYR A 159 7.03 -29.75 -5.18
CA TYR A 159 7.64 -31.00 -5.62
C TYR A 159 6.64 -31.88 -6.39
N GLY A 160 5.39 -31.95 -5.92
CA GLY A 160 4.33 -32.68 -6.59
C GLY A 160 3.95 -32.09 -7.96
N CYS A 161 3.91 -30.77 -8.10
CA CYS A 161 3.64 -30.11 -9.39
C CYS A 161 4.74 -30.43 -10.42
N MET A 162 6.00 -30.31 -10.03
CA MET A 162 7.14 -30.69 -10.87
C MET A 162 7.05 -32.15 -11.34
N ARG A 163 6.70 -33.08 -10.43
CA ARG A 163 6.52 -34.50 -10.79
C ARG A 163 5.34 -34.73 -11.73
N LEU A 164 4.27 -33.95 -11.58
CA LEU A 164 3.11 -34.02 -12.47
C LEU A 164 3.46 -33.58 -13.89
N GLU A 165 4.23 -32.50 -14.04
CA GLU A 165 4.72 -32.00 -15.33
C GLU A 165 5.60 -33.02 -16.05
N GLN A 166 6.44 -33.73 -15.30
CA GLN A 166 7.27 -34.83 -15.83
C GLN A 166 6.46 -36.09 -16.19
N GLY A 167 5.17 -36.14 -15.87
CA GLY A 167 4.31 -37.29 -16.11
C GLY A 167 4.43 -38.40 -15.06
N HIS A 168 5.11 -38.18 -13.93
CA HIS A 168 5.16 -39.11 -12.80
C HIS A 168 3.91 -38.99 -11.92
N ILE A 169 2.76 -39.36 -12.48
CA ILE A 169 1.44 -39.04 -11.92
C ILE A 169 1.24 -39.65 -10.52
N GLU A 170 1.64 -40.90 -10.29
CA GLU A 170 1.46 -41.55 -8.98
C GLU A 170 2.31 -40.92 -7.87
N GLU A 171 3.56 -40.57 -8.18
CA GLU A 171 4.43 -39.86 -7.24
C GLU A 171 3.86 -38.46 -6.95
N ALA A 172 3.41 -37.75 -7.98
CA ALA A 172 2.77 -36.45 -7.85
C ALA A 172 1.49 -36.51 -7.00
N CYS A 173 0.64 -37.53 -7.21
CA CYS A 173 -0.55 -37.78 -6.39
C CYS A 173 -0.19 -37.93 -4.91
N GLY A 174 0.83 -38.74 -4.60
CA GLY A 174 1.30 -38.95 -3.23
C GLY A 174 1.77 -37.65 -2.59
N LEU A 175 2.62 -36.90 -3.29
CA LEU A 175 3.17 -35.62 -2.83
C LEU A 175 2.09 -34.55 -2.62
N LEU A 176 1.19 -34.37 -3.58
CA LEU A 176 0.10 -33.38 -3.48
C LEU A 176 -0.93 -33.74 -2.41
N LYS A 177 -1.15 -35.04 -2.15
CA LYS A 177 -1.96 -35.49 -1.02
C LYS A 177 -1.30 -35.14 0.31
N SER A 178 0.00 -35.36 0.45
CA SER A 178 0.76 -34.91 1.64
C SER A 178 0.72 -33.39 1.80
N ALA A 179 0.81 -32.64 0.70
CA ALA A 179 0.71 -31.18 0.69
C ALA A 179 -0.66 -30.70 1.21
N PHE A 180 -1.74 -31.30 0.70
CA PHE A 180 -3.10 -31.00 1.12
C PHE A 180 -3.30 -31.26 2.61
N LEU A 181 -2.99 -32.47 3.10
CA LEU A 181 -3.19 -32.83 4.51
C LEU A 181 -2.42 -31.92 5.46
N LYS A 182 -1.19 -31.56 5.09
CA LYS A 182 -0.36 -30.65 5.92
C LYS A 182 -0.90 -29.22 5.96
N ARG A 183 -1.44 -28.70 4.85
CA ARG A 183 -2.05 -27.37 4.80
C ARG A 183 -3.43 -27.35 5.46
N GLU A 184 -4.23 -28.39 5.29
CA GLU A 184 -5.52 -28.55 5.97
C GLU A 184 -5.33 -28.57 7.49
N GLU A 185 -4.41 -29.38 8.01
CA GLU A 185 -4.09 -29.46 9.44
C GLU A 185 -3.69 -28.11 10.06
N SER A 186 -3.02 -27.24 9.29
CA SER A 186 -2.41 -26.02 9.81
C SER A 186 -3.08 -24.70 9.43
N LEU A 187 -3.79 -24.66 8.30
CA LEU A 187 -4.38 -23.45 7.72
C LEU A 187 -5.89 -23.56 7.54
N ASP A 188 -6.45 -24.76 7.62
CA ASP A 188 -7.88 -25.04 7.43
C ASP A 188 -8.39 -24.44 6.10
N CYS A 189 -9.41 -23.57 6.13
CA CYS A 189 -10.07 -22.98 4.96
C CYS A 189 -9.25 -21.85 4.28
N HIS A 190 -7.96 -22.06 4.00
CA HIS A 190 -7.05 -21.08 3.41
C HIS A 190 -6.92 -21.23 1.88
N PRO A 191 -6.71 -20.14 1.09
CA PRO A 191 -6.49 -20.23 -0.35
C PRO A 191 -5.38 -21.21 -0.77
N ASP A 192 -4.32 -21.35 0.02
CA ASP A 192 -3.24 -22.30 -0.26
C ASP A 192 -3.65 -23.77 -0.08
N THR A 193 -4.63 -24.04 0.80
CA THR A 193 -5.28 -25.35 0.91
C THR A 193 -6.06 -25.64 -0.38
N ALA A 194 -6.83 -24.66 -0.86
CA ALA A 194 -7.59 -24.75 -2.11
C ALA A 194 -6.71 -24.98 -3.35
N LEU A 195 -5.50 -24.42 -3.38
CA LEU A 195 -4.53 -24.73 -4.45
C LEU A 195 -4.07 -26.19 -4.43
N SER A 196 -3.75 -26.72 -3.26
CA SER A 196 -3.32 -28.11 -3.14
C SER A 196 -4.46 -29.05 -3.55
N GLN A 197 -5.70 -28.72 -3.21
CA GLN A 197 -6.89 -29.45 -3.66
C GLN A 197 -7.05 -29.38 -5.18
N HIS A 198 -6.91 -28.19 -5.77
CA HIS A 198 -6.96 -28.01 -7.22
C HIS A 198 -5.93 -28.90 -7.92
N MET A 199 -4.67 -28.88 -7.46
CA MET A 199 -3.62 -29.64 -8.11
C MET A 199 -3.74 -31.14 -7.88
N LEU A 200 -4.17 -31.55 -6.70
CA LEU A 200 -4.49 -32.95 -6.41
C LEU A 200 -5.66 -33.46 -7.28
N ALA A 201 -6.65 -32.62 -7.58
CA ALA A 201 -7.73 -32.97 -8.50
C ALA A 201 -7.24 -33.18 -9.94
N ILE A 202 -6.29 -32.35 -10.43
CA ILE A 202 -5.66 -32.58 -11.74
C ILE A 202 -4.92 -33.91 -11.76
N CYS A 203 -4.19 -34.21 -10.68
CA CYS A 203 -3.52 -35.48 -10.49
C CYS A 203 -4.52 -36.64 -10.59
N TYR A 204 -5.62 -36.62 -9.85
CA TYR A 204 -6.65 -37.66 -9.94
C TYR A 204 -7.28 -37.78 -11.32
N GLN A 205 -7.54 -36.68 -12.02
CA GLN A 205 -8.08 -36.71 -13.38
C GLN A 205 -7.12 -37.40 -14.36
N ARG A 206 -5.81 -37.16 -14.23
CA ARG A 206 -4.78 -37.76 -15.09
C ARG A 206 -4.38 -39.17 -14.65
N ARG A 207 -4.71 -39.56 -13.42
CA ARG A 207 -4.33 -40.83 -12.80
C ARG A 207 -4.87 -42.02 -13.57
N THR A 208 -3.98 -42.93 -13.96
CA THR A 208 -4.32 -44.15 -14.69
C THR A 208 -4.60 -45.34 -13.77
N GLU A 209 -4.09 -45.32 -12.53
CA GLU A 209 -4.41 -46.35 -11.54
C GLU A 209 -5.79 -46.14 -10.90
N GLY A 210 -6.46 -47.25 -10.60
CA GLY A 210 -7.80 -47.25 -10.00
C GLY A 210 -8.92 -47.15 -11.03
N VAL A 211 -10.16 -47.03 -10.54
CA VAL A 211 -11.33 -46.89 -11.40
C VAL A 211 -11.47 -45.43 -11.81
N ARG A 212 -11.43 -45.15 -13.13
CA ARG A 212 -11.51 -43.77 -13.67
C ARG A 212 -12.63 -42.94 -13.05
N MET A 213 -13.83 -43.50 -12.93
CA MET A 213 -14.96 -42.78 -12.33
C MET A 213 -14.79 -42.49 -10.83
N GLU A 214 -14.06 -43.30 -10.08
CA GLU A 214 -13.76 -43.01 -8.67
C GLU A 214 -12.75 -41.86 -8.56
N ASN A 215 -11.72 -41.87 -9.41
CA ASN A 215 -10.76 -40.77 -9.49
C ASN A 215 -11.45 -39.44 -9.87
N LEU A 216 -12.36 -39.46 -10.85
CA LEU A 216 -13.13 -38.25 -11.23
C LEU A 216 -14.06 -37.77 -10.11
N LYS A 217 -14.68 -38.67 -9.34
CA LYS A 217 -15.50 -38.30 -8.17
C LYS A 217 -14.67 -37.59 -7.10
N LEU A 218 -13.49 -38.13 -6.77
CA LEU A 218 -12.57 -37.49 -5.82
C LEU A 218 -12.11 -36.12 -6.32
N ALA A 219 -11.74 -36.02 -7.59
CA ALA A 219 -11.31 -34.77 -8.20
C ALA A 219 -12.43 -33.71 -8.18
N ARG A 220 -13.67 -34.13 -8.44
CA ARG A 220 -14.86 -33.28 -8.35
C ARG A 220 -15.06 -32.73 -6.94
N GLU A 221 -14.99 -33.59 -5.92
CA GLU A 221 -15.15 -33.20 -4.51
C GLU A 221 -14.08 -32.19 -4.07
N LEU A 222 -12.82 -32.44 -4.42
CA LEU A 222 -11.71 -31.53 -4.13
C LEU A 222 -11.90 -30.16 -4.78
N LEU A 223 -12.34 -30.12 -6.04
CA LEU A 223 -12.57 -28.85 -6.74
C LEU A 223 -13.78 -28.09 -6.21
N PHE A 224 -14.85 -28.77 -5.81
CA PHE A 224 -16.00 -28.12 -5.17
C PHE A 224 -15.59 -27.45 -3.87
N ASP A 225 -14.84 -28.14 -3.01
CA ASP A 225 -14.37 -27.58 -1.75
C ASP A 225 -13.40 -26.40 -1.99
N ALA A 226 -12.47 -26.56 -2.94
CA ALA A 226 -11.55 -25.50 -3.33
C ALA A 226 -12.28 -24.24 -3.82
N VAL A 227 -13.34 -24.39 -4.63
CA VAL A 227 -14.18 -23.26 -5.05
C VAL A 227 -14.84 -22.60 -3.83
N GLY A 228 -15.41 -23.39 -2.91
CA GLY A 228 -16.02 -22.88 -1.68
C GLY A 228 -15.05 -22.02 -0.85
N ILE A 229 -13.82 -22.51 -0.64
CA ILE A 229 -12.77 -21.78 0.07
C ILE A 229 -12.39 -20.48 -0.65
N LEU A 230 -12.18 -20.56 -1.98
CA LEU A 230 -11.75 -19.41 -2.78
C LEU A 230 -12.83 -18.33 -2.88
N GLU A 231 -14.10 -18.70 -2.87
CA GLU A 231 -15.23 -17.78 -2.94
C GLU A 231 -15.62 -17.18 -1.59
N ALA A 232 -15.56 -17.97 -0.51
CA ALA A 232 -15.84 -17.49 0.85
C ALA A 232 -14.83 -16.45 1.33
N ARG A 233 -13.57 -16.53 0.88
CA ARG A 233 -12.50 -15.59 1.23
C ARG A 233 -12.11 -14.64 0.09
N GLY A 234 -12.80 -14.72 -1.04
CA GLY A 234 -12.53 -13.88 -2.20
C GLY A 234 -12.99 -12.44 -1.96
N SER A 235 -12.03 -11.51 -1.91
CA SER A 235 -12.31 -10.13 -2.31
C SER A 235 -12.89 -10.15 -3.73
N ILE A 236 -13.85 -9.27 -4.02
CA ILE A 236 -14.45 -9.04 -5.35
C ILE A 236 -13.40 -8.90 -6.48
N LEU A 237 -12.12 -8.70 -6.14
CA LEU A 237 -11.01 -8.39 -7.04
C LEU A 237 -10.16 -9.61 -7.47
N ASN A 238 -10.22 -10.77 -6.80
CA ASN A 238 -9.44 -11.97 -7.21
C ASN A 238 -10.32 -13.07 -7.83
N LYS A 239 -10.99 -12.73 -8.93
CA LYS A 239 -11.88 -13.65 -9.67
C LYS A 239 -11.13 -14.72 -10.49
N ARG A 240 -9.80 -14.59 -10.66
CA ARG A 240 -9.00 -15.51 -11.50
C ARG A 240 -8.95 -16.93 -10.96
N ARG A 241 -8.59 -17.09 -9.68
CA ARG A 241 -8.43 -18.41 -9.05
C ARG A 241 -9.77 -19.16 -8.98
N PRO A 242 -10.88 -18.54 -8.55
CA PRO A 242 -12.21 -19.15 -8.65
C PRO A 242 -12.59 -19.52 -10.08
N ALA A 243 -12.43 -18.61 -11.05
CA ALA A 243 -12.78 -18.87 -12.46
C ALA A 243 -12.08 -20.10 -13.02
N ARG A 244 -10.77 -20.21 -12.77
CA ARG A 244 -9.95 -21.32 -13.23
C ARG A 244 -10.31 -22.65 -12.55
N THR A 245 -10.52 -22.64 -11.24
CA THR A 245 -10.94 -23.85 -10.51
C THR A 245 -12.33 -24.30 -10.96
N LEU A 246 -13.26 -23.36 -11.20
CA LEU A 246 -14.57 -23.64 -11.78
C LEU A 246 -14.47 -24.19 -13.21
N TYR A 247 -13.60 -23.63 -14.05
CA TYR A 247 -13.38 -24.16 -15.40
C TYR A 247 -12.84 -25.59 -15.34
N LYS A 248 -11.89 -25.85 -14.44
CA LYS A 248 -11.36 -27.20 -14.27
C LYS A 248 -12.44 -28.17 -13.78
N LEU A 249 -13.30 -27.71 -12.86
CA LEU A 249 -14.45 -28.46 -12.39
C LEU A 249 -15.41 -28.77 -13.54
N SER A 250 -15.71 -27.82 -14.43
CA SER A 250 -16.56 -28.10 -15.60
C SER A 250 -15.96 -29.14 -16.53
N CYS A 251 -14.63 -29.16 -16.74
CA CYS A 251 -13.99 -30.23 -17.53
C CYS A 251 -14.22 -31.61 -16.91
N ILE A 252 -14.07 -31.73 -15.58
CA ILE A 252 -14.28 -33.00 -14.87
C ILE A 252 -15.76 -33.42 -14.92
N LEU A 253 -16.68 -32.48 -14.72
CA LEU A 253 -18.11 -32.73 -14.85
C LEU A 253 -18.49 -33.19 -16.26
N GLY A 254 -17.87 -32.61 -17.30
CA GLY A 254 -18.05 -33.03 -18.69
C GLY A 254 -17.59 -34.46 -18.94
N GLU A 255 -16.43 -34.85 -18.42
CA GLU A 255 -15.96 -36.24 -18.50
C GLU A 255 -16.88 -37.23 -17.76
N MET A 256 -17.52 -36.77 -16.69
CA MET A 256 -18.50 -37.53 -15.93
C MET A 256 -19.89 -37.55 -16.57
N SER A 257 -20.13 -36.77 -17.64
CA SER A 257 -21.46 -36.49 -18.18
C SER A 257 -22.46 -35.96 -17.14
N ASP A 258 -21.98 -35.15 -16.20
CA ASP A 258 -22.80 -34.53 -15.15
C ASP A 258 -23.56 -33.30 -15.71
N PRO A 259 -24.89 -33.19 -15.53
CA PRO A 259 -25.69 -32.12 -16.11
C PRO A 259 -25.32 -30.72 -15.61
N GLU A 260 -24.62 -30.59 -14.47
CA GLU A 260 -24.18 -29.29 -13.95
C GLU A 260 -22.99 -28.69 -14.72
N GLU A 261 -22.37 -29.43 -15.64
CA GLU A 261 -21.21 -28.96 -16.43
C GLU A 261 -21.46 -27.60 -17.07
N GLY A 262 -22.58 -27.44 -17.78
CA GLY A 262 -22.90 -26.20 -18.49
C GLY A 262 -23.10 -24.99 -17.57
N ASN A 263 -23.68 -25.22 -16.39
CA ASN A 263 -23.88 -24.18 -15.37
C ASN A 263 -22.53 -23.72 -14.80
N VAL A 264 -21.68 -24.68 -14.42
CA VAL A 264 -20.36 -24.42 -13.83
C VAL A 264 -19.44 -23.74 -14.86
N ARG A 265 -19.47 -24.18 -16.12
CA ARG A 265 -18.71 -23.59 -17.21
C ARG A 265 -19.10 -22.14 -17.48
N SER A 266 -20.40 -21.87 -17.59
CA SER A 266 -20.91 -20.52 -17.80
C SER A 266 -20.50 -19.57 -16.67
N ARG A 267 -20.49 -20.07 -15.43
CA ARG A 267 -20.02 -19.33 -14.25
C ARG A 267 -18.52 -19.03 -14.32
N ALA A 268 -17.71 -20.01 -14.73
CA ALA A 268 -16.28 -19.84 -14.93
C ALA A 268 -15.97 -18.77 -15.99
N GLU A 269 -16.64 -18.86 -17.14
CA GLU A 269 -16.48 -17.92 -18.26
C GLU A 269 -16.88 -16.50 -17.88
N LYS A 270 -17.99 -16.33 -17.13
CA LYS A 270 -18.41 -15.03 -16.61
C LYS A 270 -17.34 -14.41 -15.69
N LEU A 271 -16.83 -15.19 -14.73
CA LEU A 271 -15.79 -14.70 -13.82
C LEU A 271 -14.48 -14.39 -14.55
N TYR A 272 -14.15 -15.12 -15.62
CA TYR A 272 -12.96 -14.88 -16.42
C TYR A 272 -13.10 -13.63 -17.30
N HIS A 273 -14.27 -13.44 -17.94
CA HIS A 273 -14.57 -12.27 -18.77
C HIS A 273 -14.51 -10.96 -17.97
N ASP A 274 -14.99 -10.98 -16.72
CA ASP A 274 -14.88 -9.86 -15.78
C ASP A 274 -13.42 -9.44 -15.50
N VAL A 275 -12.45 -10.33 -15.74
CA VAL A 275 -11.02 -10.09 -15.48
C VAL A 275 -10.23 -9.82 -16.76
N ARG A 276 -10.57 -10.48 -17.87
CA ARG A 276 -9.96 -10.27 -19.19
C ARG A 276 -11.05 -10.32 -20.27
N PRO A 277 -11.64 -9.16 -20.64
CA PRO A 277 -12.77 -9.12 -21.58
C PRO A 277 -12.43 -9.56 -23.02
N HIS A 278 -11.15 -9.82 -23.32
CA HIS A 278 -10.65 -10.17 -24.65
C HIS A 278 -9.91 -11.52 -24.72
N GLU A 279 -9.93 -12.32 -23.65
CA GLU A 279 -9.29 -13.64 -23.63
C GLU A 279 -10.28 -14.74 -23.23
N VAL A 280 -10.15 -15.90 -23.88
CA VAL A 280 -10.91 -17.10 -23.54
C VAL A 280 -10.05 -17.92 -22.56
N PRO A 281 -10.60 -18.40 -21.43
CA PRO A 281 -9.85 -19.25 -20.52
C PRO A 281 -9.40 -20.52 -21.26
N LYS A 282 -8.09 -20.69 -21.43
CA LYS A 282 -7.55 -21.93 -21.98
C LYS A 282 -7.45 -22.95 -20.85
N GLY A 283 -8.21 -24.03 -20.96
CA GLY A 283 -8.36 -25.09 -19.96
C GLY A 283 -7.10 -25.86 -19.53
N GLU A 284 -5.95 -25.53 -20.11
CA GLU A 284 -4.68 -26.21 -19.91
C GLU A 284 -3.50 -25.25 -19.66
N GLU A 285 -3.73 -23.94 -19.54
CA GLU A 285 -2.65 -23.05 -19.08
C GLU A 285 -2.26 -23.47 -17.65
N SER A 286 -0.98 -23.84 -17.49
CA SER A 286 -0.49 -24.37 -16.23
C SER A 286 -0.70 -23.37 -15.09
N TYR A 287 -0.78 -23.84 -13.84
CA TYR A 287 -0.79 -22.92 -12.68
C TYR A 287 0.54 -22.16 -12.59
N ASP A 288 1.52 -22.58 -13.40
CA ASP A 288 2.88 -22.05 -13.55
C ASP A 288 2.98 -20.77 -14.40
N GLU A 289 1.97 -20.41 -15.21
CA GLU A 289 1.97 -19.12 -15.95
C GLU A 289 1.58 -17.92 -15.05
N LEU A 290 1.10 -18.20 -13.84
CA LEU A 290 1.20 -17.27 -12.73
C LEU A 290 2.52 -17.60 -12.02
N PRO A 291 3.38 -16.61 -11.70
CA PRO A 291 4.58 -16.89 -10.91
C PRO A 291 4.19 -17.78 -9.72
N LEU A 292 4.83 -18.95 -9.64
CA LEU A 292 4.61 -20.05 -8.70
C LEU A 292 4.76 -19.57 -7.24
N TYR A 293 3.78 -18.79 -6.78
CA TYR A 293 3.48 -18.41 -5.40
C TYR A 293 4.63 -17.76 -4.59
N PRO A 294 4.29 -17.12 -3.47
CA PRO A 294 4.76 -15.81 -3.09
C PRO A 294 6.08 -15.93 -2.34
N LEU A 295 6.85 -14.85 -2.41
CA LEU A 295 7.92 -14.61 -1.46
C LEU A 295 7.30 -14.61 -0.06
N LEU A 296 7.49 -15.71 0.68
CA LEU A 296 7.39 -15.77 2.13
C LEU A 296 8.54 -14.93 2.71
N VAL A 297 8.49 -13.61 2.48
CA VAL A 297 8.91 -12.67 3.50
C VAL A 297 7.93 -12.87 4.65
N SER A 298 8.45 -12.97 5.87
CA SER A 298 7.71 -13.03 7.12
C SER A 298 6.39 -12.24 7.07
N ARG A 299 5.26 -12.94 6.87
CA ARG A 299 3.94 -12.36 7.11
C ARG A 299 3.74 -12.29 8.62
N ILE A 300 3.82 -11.08 9.15
CA ILE A 300 2.87 -10.64 10.19
C ILE A 300 1.63 -10.20 9.39
N ASP A 301 0.48 -10.76 9.73
CA ASP A 301 -0.79 -10.54 9.03
C ASP A 301 -1.17 -9.05 8.90
N GLY A 302 -1.59 -8.64 7.71
CA GLY A 302 -2.13 -7.31 7.42
C GLY A 302 -2.82 -7.27 6.04
N PRO A 303 -3.90 -6.47 5.86
CA PRO A 303 -4.83 -6.59 4.74
C PRO A 303 -4.27 -6.04 3.42
N HIS A 304 -4.60 -6.73 2.32
CA HIS A 304 -4.19 -6.40 0.95
C HIS A 304 -5.01 -5.25 0.34
N TYR A 305 -4.34 -4.27 -0.29
CA TYR A 305 -4.95 -3.20 -1.09
C TYR A 305 -4.47 -3.27 -2.56
N ASP A 306 -5.41 -3.21 -3.51
CA ASP A 306 -5.17 -3.14 -4.96
C ASP A 306 -4.64 -1.77 -5.42
N ILE A 307 -3.75 -1.76 -6.43
CA ILE A 307 -3.35 -0.54 -7.14
C ILE A 307 -3.31 -0.80 -8.65
N ALA A 308 -4.16 -0.09 -9.40
CA ALA A 308 -4.10 0.02 -10.85
C ALA A 308 -2.82 0.75 -11.30
N MET A 309 -2.17 0.26 -12.37
CA MET A 309 -0.96 0.82 -13.00
C MET A 309 -1.03 2.35 -13.10
N ALA A 310 -0.09 3.03 -12.43
CA ALA A 310 0.02 4.49 -12.43
C ALA A 310 1.04 4.94 -13.48
N THR A 311 0.56 5.59 -14.55
CA THR A 311 1.38 6.48 -15.39
C THR A 311 1.97 7.58 -14.50
N GLN A 312 3.29 7.68 -14.44
CA GLN A 312 3.97 8.67 -13.61
C GLN A 312 4.00 10.01 -14.34
N TYR A 313 3.19 10.97 -13.90
CA TYR A 313 3.15 12.31 -14.48
C TYR A 313 4.14 13.25 -13.77
N SER A 314 4.74 14.18 -14.51
CA SER A 314 5.39 15.35 -13.91
C SER A 314 5.00 16.57 -14.70
N THR A 315 4.58 17.64 -14.03
CA THR A 315 4.09 18.85 -14.69
C THR A 315 4.70 20.08 -14.03
N THR A 316 4.60 21.22 -14.71
CA THR A 316 5.02 22.52 -14.17
C THR A 316 3.80 23.42 -14.13
N SER A 317 3.50 23.96 -12.95
CA SER A 317 2.38 24.87 -12.75
C SER A 317 2.78 26.02 -11.84
N THR A 318 2.03 27.12 -11.97
CA THR A 318 2.23 28.32 -11.17
C THR A 318 1.55 28.16 -9.81
N LEU A 319 2.29 28.41 -8.72
CA LEU A 319 1.78 28.49 -7.36
C LEU A 319 2.03 29.91 -6.79
N GLY A 320 1.07 30.45 -6.04
CA GLY A 320 1.20 31.74 -5.38
C GLY A 320 1.85 31.60 -4.00
N TYR A 321 2.93 32.34 -3.74
CA TYR A 321 3.59 32.40 -2.45
C TYR A 321 3.47 33.79 -1.85
N LEU A 322 3.58 33.90 -0.53
CA LEU A 322 3.72 35.21 0.12
C LEU A 322 5.02 35.87 -0.35
N GLU A 323 4.98 37.17 -0.64
CA GLU A 323 6.17 37.96 -0.96
C GLU A 323 6.92 38.35 0.31
N ARG A 324 8.26 38.28 0.32
CA ARG A 324 9.06 38.74 1.48
C ARG A 324 9.14 40.26 1.48
N LEU A 325 8.25 40.91 2.23
CA LEU A 325 8.20 42.36 2.40
C LEU A 325 8.71 42.81 3.76
N ASP A 326 9.45 43.93 3.81
CA ASP A 326 9.90 44.57 5.06
C ASP A 326 8.74 44.96 5.97
N LEU A 327 7.56 45.21 5.39
CA LEU A 327 6.31 45.48 6.10
C LEU A 327 6.03 44.43 7.20
N TYR A 328 6.33 43.16 6.93
CA TYR A 328 6.03 42.06 7.84
C TYR A 328 6.92 42.00 9.08
N ASN A 329 7.99 42.81 9.12
CA ASN A 329 8.80 43.00 10.32
C ASN A 329 8.11 43.93 11.34
N THR A 330 7.22 44.80 10.88
CA THR A 330 6.51 45.78 11.72
C THR A 330 5.02 45.51 11.87
N GLU A 331 4.42 44.79 10.91
CA GLU A 331 2.99 44.52 10.85
C GLU A 331 2.73 43.03 10.57
N LYS A 332 1.97 42.36 11.44
CA LYS A 332 1.63 40.94 11.23
C LYS A 332 0.79 40.79 9.95
N PRO A 333 1.09 39.82 9.07
CA PRO A 333 0.22 39.54 7.92
C PRO A 333 -1.20 39.22 8.36
N TYR A 334 -2.20 39.73 7.63
CA TYR A 334 -3.61 39.46 7.89
C TYR A 334 -4.43 39.45 6.61
N ALA A 335 -5.51 38.66 6.63
CA ALA A 335 -6.57 38.69 5.63
C ALA A 335 -7.95 38.58 6.32
N SER A 336 -8.82 39.55 6.07
CA SER A 336 -10.15 39.64 6.66
C SER A 336 -11.23 39.55 5.60
N ALA A 337 -12.22 38.67 5.84
CA ALA A 337 -13.47 38.70 5.09
C ALA A 337 -14.40 39.86 5.50
N ILE A 338 -14.13 40.50 6.64
CA ILE A 338 -14.94 41.60 7.14
C ILE A 338 -14.24 42.89 6.74
N LYS A 339 -14.93 43.70 5.95
CA LYS A 339 -14.41 45.02 5.62
C LYS A 339 -14.27 45.85 6.90
N PRO A 340 -13.14 46.54 7.11
CA PRO A 340 -13.00 47.46 8.23
C PRO A 340 -14.14 48.49 8.20
N TRP A 341 -14.97 48.52 9.23
CA TRP A 341 -16.19 49.34 9.25
C TRP A 341 -15.99 50.73 9.87
N ASN A 342 -14.87 50.95 10.57
CA ASN A 342 -14.63 52.17 11.35
C ASN A 342 -13.31 52.90 11.00
N THR A 343 -12.56 52.43 9.99
CA THR A 343 -11.27 53.01 9.62
C THR A 343 -11.25 53.30 8.12
N SER A 344 -11.35 54.58 7.75
CA SER A 344 -11.30 55.02 6.35
C SER A 344 -9.94 54.69 5.74
N GLY A 345 -9.94 54.05 4.57
CA GLY A 345 -8.71 53.65 3.85
C GLY A 345 -8.04 52.37 4.36
N ALA A 346 -8.61 51.67 5.36
CA ALA A 346 -8.07 50.40 5.82
C ALA A 346 -8.33 49.28 4.83
N ASN A 347 -7.28 48.56 4.46
CA ASN A 347 -7.38 47.39 3.57
C ASN A 347 -7.88 46.17 4.34
N SER A 348 -8.64 45.31 3.66
CA SER A 348 -9.09 44.02 4.20
C SER A 348 -7.98 42.97 4.23
N SER A 349 -6.81 43.25 3.66
CA SER A 349 -5.63 42.38 3.67
C SER A 349 -4.37 43.23 3.48
N ASN A 350 -3.25 42.80 4.05
CA ASN A 350 -1.91 43.32 3.76
C ASN A 350 -1.02 42.26 3.07
N LEU A 351 -1.60 41.16 2.58
CA LEU A 351 -0.89 40.10 1.88
C LEU A 351 -0.52 40.54 0.46
N SER A 352 0.75 40.37 0.10
CA SER A 352 1.22 40.43 -1.29
C SER A 352 1.61 39.02 -1.73
N ILE A 353 1.02 38.55 -2.84
CA ILE A 353 1.26 37.21 -3.39
C ILE A 353 2.07 37.33 -4.67
N VAL A 354 3.16 36.56 -4.75
CA VAL A 354 4.01 36.45 -5.93
C VAL A 354 3.94 35.03 -6.48
N ASN A 355 3.86 34.92 -7.80
CA ASN A 355 3.69 33.66 -8.50
C ASN A 355 5.04 33.07 -8.89
N HIS A 356 5.21 31.77 -8.65
CA HIS A 356 6.38 31.00 -9.06
C HIS A 356 5.95 29.78 -9.88
N ASP A 357 6.69 29.50 -10.96
CA ASP A 357 6.52 28.25 -11.70
C ASP A 357 7.25 27.12 -10.98
N ILE A 358 6.47 26.14 -10.53
CA ILE A 358 6.92 25.04 -9.68
C ILE A 358 6.77 23.74 -10.44
N LYS A 359 7.81 22.91 -10.39
CA LYS A 359 7.74 21.52 -10.84
C LYS A 359 7.04 20.69 -9.78
N ILE A 360 5.99 19.97 -10.17
CA ILE A 360 5.17 19.16 -9.28
C ILE A 360 5.20 17.71 -9.78
N HIS A 361 5.56 16.81 -8.87
CA HIS A 361 5.82 15.41 -9.17
C HIS A 361 4.64 14.53 -8.81
N ASP A 362 4.30 13.55 -9.64
CA ASP A 362 3.24 12.59 -9.30
C ASP A 362 3.72 11.60 -8.23
N MET A 363 2.98 11.55 -7.12
CA MET A 363 3.26 10.66 -5.99
C MET A 363 2.63 9.28 -6.16
N ARG A 364 1.65 9.09 -7.07
CA ARG A 364 0.84 7.86 -7.15
C ARG A 364 1.69 6.60 -7.33
N GLY A 365 2.65 6.64 -8.25
CA GLY A 365 3.60 5.53 -8.49
C GLY A 365 4.61 5.28 -7.36
N SER A 366 4.62 6.11 -6.32
CA SER A 366 5.48 5.93 -5.16
C SER A 366 4.78 6.24 -3.84
N LYS A 367 3.46 6.03 -3.78
CA LYS A 367 2.58 6.50 -2.71
C LYS A 367 3.02 6.07 -1.30
N GLU A 368 3.58 4.87 -1.14
CA GLU A 368 4.03 4.40 0.19
C GLU A 368 5.34 5.08 0.66
N ARG A 369 5.91 6.02 -0.10
CA ARG A 369 6.98 6.88 0.40
C ARG A 369 6.45 7.98 1.31
N PHE A 370 5.17 8.30 1.20
CA PHE A 370 4.56 9.48 1.80
C PHE A 370 3.77 9.07 3.04
N SER A 371 4.17 9.60 4.19
CA SER A 371 3.45 9.47 5.45
C SER A 371 3.21 10.84 6.07
N THR A 372 2.15 10.94 6.88
CA THR A 372 1.89 12.16 7.64
C THR A 372 2.99 12.47 8.64
N ASP A 373 3.76 11.49 9.10
CA ASP A 373 4.87 11.69 10.05
C ASP A 373 6.17 12.16 9.40
N ILE A 374 6.43 11.86 8.13
CA ILE A 374 7.70 12.19 7.47
C ILE A 374 7.54 13.38 6.50
N GLN A 375 6.60 13.29 5.56
CA GLN A 375 6.37 14.34 4.56
C GLN A 375 5.28 15.33 4.96
N GLY A 376 4.46 14.96 5.95
CA GLY A 376 3.29 15.73 6.35
C GLY A 376 2.03 15.38 5.56
N PHE A 377 2.08 14.42 4.63
CA PHE A 377 0.91 13.97 3.88
C PHE A 377 1.05 12.51 3.46
N GLU A 378 -0.08 11.85 3.21
CA GLU A 378 -0.13 10.50 2.65
C GLU A 378 -1.31 10.31 1.69
N LEU A 379 -1.14 9.41 0.73
CA LEU A 379 -2.23 8.97 -0.15
C LEU A 379 -2.81 7.67 0.39
N GLY A 380 -4.06 7.73 0.84
CA GLY A 380 -4.79 6.61 1.44
C GLY A 380 -5.99 6.16 0.60
N THR A 381 -6.60 5.07 1.06
CA THR A 381 -7.89 4.57 0.55
C THR A 381 -8.88 4.63 1.68
N PHE A 382 -9.97 5.37 1.49
CA PHE A 382 -11.06 5.49 2.46
C PHE A 382 -12.39 5.51 1.69
N PRO A 383 -12.94 4.33 1.36
CA PRO A 383 -14.25 4.21 0.72
C PRO A 383 -15.35 4.64 1.69
N THR A 384 -16.39 5.28 1.18
CA THR A 384 -17.57 5.72 1.94
C THR A 384 -18.82 5.07 1.37
N THR A 385 -19.83 4.86 2.21
CA THR A 385 -21.14 4.34 1.77
C THR A 385 -22.05 5.42 1.19
N LEU A 386 -21.70 6.71 1.38
CA LEU A 386 -22.52 7.84 0.95
C LEU A 386 -22.46 8.08 -0.56
N THR A 387 -23.58 8.52 -1.11
CA THR A 387 -23.69 9.03 -2.49
C THR A 387 -23.06 10.43 -2.62
N ASP A 388 -22.73 10.84 -3.86
CA ASP A 388 -22.13 12.16 -4.08
C ASP A 388 -23.04 13.32 -3.61
N ASP A 389 -24.37 13.16 -3.71
CA ASP A 389 -25.32 14.18 -3.27
C ASP A 389 -25.36 14.30 -1.75
N GLU A 390 -25.29 13.17 -1.04
CA GLU A 390 -25.17 13.15 0.42
C GLU A 390 -23.84 13.77 0.89
N LEU A 391 -22.77 13.61 0.12
CA LEU A 391 -21.48 14.24 0.41
C LEU A 391 -21.47 15.76 0.18
N ARG A 392 -22.43 16.29 -0.59
CA ARG A 392 -22.66 17.73 -0.77
C ARG A 392 -23.64 18.31 0.25
N ASP A 393 -24.41 17.47 0.92
CA ASP A 393 -25.38 17.85 1.94
C ASP A 393 -24.73 17.93 3.33
N GLN A 394 -24.82 19.09 3.97
CA GLN A 394 -24.21 19.35 5.28
C GLN A 394 -24.78 18.48 6.39
N SER A 395 -26.08 18.16 6.34
CA SER A 395 -26.72 17.30 7.34
C SER A 395 -26.19 15.88 7.24
N SER A 396 -26.12 15.34 6.02
CA SER A 396 -25.60 14.01 5.73
C SER A 396 -24.11 13.88 6.04
N LEU A 397 -23.30 14.91 5.75
CA LEU A 397 -21.89 14.94 6.17
C LEU A 397 -21.75 14.76 7.68
N ARG A 398 -22.48 15.53 8.47
CA ARG A 398 -22.39 15.48 9.94
C ARG A 398 -22.95 14.20 10.55
N THR A 399 -24.05 13.69 9.99
CA THR A 399 -24.78 12.56 10.59
C THR A 399 -24.30 11.19 10.10
N LYS A 400 -23.62 11.12 8.95
CA LYS A 400 -23.18 9.86 8.34
C LYS A 400 -21.69 9.83 8.04
N TYR A 401 -21.15 10.84 7.35
CA TYR A 401 -19.75 10.83 6.93
C TYR A 401 -18.76 11.06 8.08
N PHE A 402 -19.10 11.95 9.03
CA PHE A 402 -18.25 12.22 10.19
C PHE A 402 -18.02 10.94 11.02
N PRO A 403 -19.05 10.14 11.37
CA PRO A 403 -18.86 8.85 12.00
C PRO A 403 -17.91 7.91 11.23
N GLU A 404 -18.09 7.75 9.91
CA GLU A 404 -17.19 6.89 9.09
C GLU A 404 -15.74 7.39 9.15
N ALA A 405 -15.55 8.72 9.12
CA ALA A 405 -14.23 9.34 9.13
C ALA A 405 -13.56 9.32 10.51
N GLU A 406 -14.33 9.45 11.59
CA GLU A 406 -13.86 9.30 12.96
C GLU A 406 -13.32 7.89 13.19
N GLU A 407 -14.10 6.86 12.86
CA GLU A 407 -13.67 5.45 12.98
C GLU A 407 -12.41 5.17 12.13
N PHE A 408 -12.35 5.69 10.90
CA PHE A 408 -11.18 5.58 10.04
C PHE A 408 -9.93 6.21 10.67
N LEU A 409 -10.04 7.41 11.22
CA LEU A 409 -8.92 8.12 11.86
C LEU A 409 -8.52 7.47 13.20
N GLU A 410 -9.47 6.99 13.98
CA GLU A 410 -9.24 6.23 15.21
C GLU A 410 -8.38 5.00 14.95
N MET A 411 -8.80 4.16 13.99
CA MET A 411 -8.03 2.97 13.60
C MET A 411 -6.67 3.33 13.02
N ARG A 412 -6.59 4.37 12.18
CA ARG A 412 -5.37 4.75 11.45
C ARG A 412 -4.28 5.29 12.37
N TYR A 413 -4.65 6.05 13.39
CA TYR A 413 -3.73 6.74 14.31
C TYR A 413 -3.68 6.12 15.71
N GLY A 414 -4.51 5.10 15.98
CA GLY A 414 -4.67 4.52 17.31
C GLY A 414 -5.22 5.54 18.31
N ALA A 415 -6.17 6.37 17.88
CA ALA A 415 -6.58 7.55 18.62
C ALA A 415 -7.57 7.24 19.76
N GLU A 416 -7.34 7.85 20.91
CA GLU A 416 -8.30 7.88 22.03
C GLU A 416 -9.41 8.93 21.82
N LEU A 417 -9.11 9.96 21.02
CA LEU A 417 -10.05 11.02 20.68
C LEU A 417 -9.84 11.48 19.23
N VAL A 418 -10.91 11.45 18.45
CA VAL A 418 -11.03 12.14 17.16
C VAL A 418 -12.18 13.14 17.23
N PHE A 419 -11.95 14.36 16.76
CA PHE A 419 -12.98 15.39 16.72
C PHE A 419 -12.95 16.17 15.41
N ILE A 420 -13.96 15.96 14.57
CA ILE A 420 -14.12 16.70 13.32
C ILE A 420 -14.82 18.04 13.60
N PHE A 421 -14.10 19.13 13.39
CA PHE A 421 -14.59 20.47 13.74
C PHE A 421 -15.06 21.30 12.54
N ASP A 422 -14.72 20.88 11.32
CA ASP A 422 -15.04 21.60 10.10
C ASP A 422 -15.08 20.69 8.87
N ALA A 423 -15.91 21.06 7.89
CA ALA A 423 -16.01 20.40 6.59
C ALA A 423 -16.28 21.43 5.49
N THR A 424 -15.54 21.35 4.40
CA THR A 424 -15.65 22.26 3.26
C THR A 424 -15.83 21.48 1.96
N VAL A 425 -16.78 21.90 1.11
CA VAL A 425 -16.94 21.40 -0.26
C VAL A 425 -16.55 22.51 -1.23
N ARG A 426 -15.70 22.19 -2.22
CA ARG A 426 -15.13 23.13 -3.21
C ARG A 426 -15.46 22.69 -4.64
N ASN A 427 -15.79 23.64 -5.51
CA ASN A 427 -16.09 23.41 -6.91
C ASN A 427 -15.34 24.39 -7.82
N ALA A 428 -14.54 23.87 -8.74
CA ALA A 428 -13.66 24.65 -9.61
C ALA A 428 -14.40 25.51 -10.66
N ALA A 429 -15.66 25.18 -10.98
CA ALA A 429 -16.48 25.96 -11.91
C ALA A 429 -16.89 27.33 -11.35
N ARG A 430 -16.96 27.45 -10.02
CA ARG A 430 -17.30 28.70 -9.33
C ARG A 430 -16.03 29.54 -9.17
N ARG A 431 -15.63 30.20 -10.25
CA ARG A 431 -14.52 31.17 -10.27
C ARG A 431 -14.91 32.42 -9.47
N GLU A 432 -14.71 32.38 -8.15
CA GLU A 432 -14.46 33.59 -7.38
C GLU A 432 -12.99 33.61 -6.97
N HIS A 433 -12.30 34.70 -7.29
CA HIS A 433 -10.94 34.99 -6.82
C HIS A 433 -10.97 35.24 -5.30
N SER A 434 -11.19 34.21 -4.50
CA SER A 434 -11.03 34.30 -3.05
C SER A 434 -9.59 33.90 -2.69
N SER A 435 -8.69 34.88 -2.73
CA SER A 435 -7.42 34.81 -2.01
C SER A 435 -7.74 34.66 -0.51
N SER A 436 -7.09 33.71 0.15
CA SER A 436 -7.21 33.32 1.57
C SER A 436 -8.33 32.33 1.95
N ALA A 437 -7.92 31.36 2.77
CA ALA A 437 -8.73 30.40 3.52
C ALA A 437 -9.65 31.11 4.53
N VAL A 438 -10.59 31.91 4.06
CA VAL A 438 -11.51 32.59 4.97
C VAL A 438 -12.66 31.65 5.34
N LEU A 439 -12.74 31.36 6.63
CA LEU A 439 -13.91 30.83 7.33
C LEU A 439 -15.18 31.56 6.89
N ARG A 440 -15.94 30.96 5.97
CA ARG A 440 -17.37 31.22 5.78
C ARG A 440 -18.06 29.87 5.70
N ASN A 441 -18.76 29.51 6.78
CA ASN A 441 -19.80 28.50 6.70
C ASN A 441 -20.79 28.96 5.62
N GLU A 442 -21.22 28.03 4.76
CA GLU A 442 -22.42 28.12 3.90
C GLU A 442 -22.25 28.39 2.39
N GLN A 443 -21.03 28.41 1.81
CA GLN A 443 -20.89 28.51 0.33
C GLN A 443 -19.87 27.54 -0.26
N VAL A 444 -20.20 26.98 -1.44
CA VAL A 444 -19.28 26.20 -2.27
C VAL A 444 -18.21 27.15 -2.81
N MET A 445 -16.96 26.96 -2.39
CA MET A 445 -15.85 27.88 -2.65
C MET A 445 -15.03 27.47 -3.89
N GLY A 446 -14.36 28.46 -4.48
CA GLY A 446 -13.28 28.23 -5.46
C GLY A 446 -12.07 27.53 -4.82
N ALA A 447 -11.19 26.99 -5.66
CA ALA A 447 -9.97 26.32 -5.22
C ALA A 447 -8.87 27.33 -4.87
N SER A 448 -8.19 27.17 -3.73
CA SER A 448 -7.13 28.09 -3.28
C SER A 448 -5.86 27.90 -4.13
N VAL A 449 -5.35 28.99 -4.70
CA VAL A 449 -4.10 29.01 -5.50
C VAL A 449 -2.85 29.40 -4.70
N ASP A 450 -3.06 29.97 -3.52
CA ASP A 450 -1.99 30.44 -2.64
C ASP A 450 -1.50 29.28 -1.75
N VAL A 451 -0.18 29.16 -1.59
CA VAL A 451 0.44 28.16 -0.72
C VAL A 451 0.21 28.52 0.74
N HIS A 452 -0.42 27.61 1.48
CA HIS A 452 -0.77 27.83 2.88
C HIS A 452 -0.75 26.53 3.69
N VAL A 453 -0.89 26.69 5.01
CA VAL A 453 -1.29 25.63 5.96
C VAL A 453 -2.44 26.17 6.79
N ASP A 454 -3.52 25.40 6.92
CA ASP A 454 -4.77 25.85 7.55
C ASP A 454 -4.67 26.20 9.04
N GLN A 455 -3.58 25.81 9.70
CA GLN A 455 -3.43 26.00 11.14
C GLN A 455 -2.00 26.45 11.48
N THR A 456 -1.92 27.19 12.57
CA THR A 456 -0.70 27.44 13.34
C THR A 456 -0.79 26.68 14.67
N PRO A 457 0.33 26.41 15.37
CA PRO A 457 0.28 25.79 16.69
C PRO A 457 -0.68 26.55 17.63
N ALA A 458 -0.60 27.89 17.62
CA ALA A 458 -1.43 28.74 18.44
C ALA A 458 -2.93 28.64 18.09
N SER A 459 -3.31 28.49 16.82
CA SER A 459 -4.71 28.30 16.44
C SER A 459 -5.25 26.93 16.85
N VAL A 460 -4.42 25.89 16.82
CA VAL A 460 -4.79 24.55 17.28
C VAL A 460 -5.07 24.55 18.78
N TYR A 461 -4.17 25.08 19.61
CA TYR A 461 -4.40 25.12 21.06
C TYR A 461 -5.61 26.00 21.45
N ARG A 462 -5.82 27.13 20.77
CA ARG A 462 -7.06 27.93 20.97
C ARG A 462 -8.31 27.16 20.62
N ARG A 463 -8.26 26.34 19.56
CA ARG A 463 -9.39 25.49 19.15
C ARG A 463 -9.63 24.37 20.13
N LEU A 464 -8.58 23.69 20.57
CA LEU A 464 -8.65 22.65 21.59
C LEU A 464 -9.30 23.18 22.88
N GLN A 465 -8.84 24.35 23.36
CA GLN A 465 -9.42 25.01 24.54
C GLN A 465 -10.90 25.36 24.36
N ARG A 466 -11.30 25.80 23.16
CA ARG A 466 -12.69 26.17 22.87
C ARG A 466 -13.63 24.97 22.83
N GLN A 467 -13.16 23.84 22.30
CA GLN A 467 -13.98 22.65 22.09
C GLN A 467 -14.00 21.73 23.32
N PHE A 468 -12.91 21.69 24.08
CA PHE A 468 -12.74 20.85 25.26
C PHE A 468 -12.29 21.70 26.46
N PRO A 469 -13.09 22.68 26.92
CA PRO A 469 -12.66 23.61 27.96
C PRO A 469 -12.34 22.92 29.29
N ASP A 470 -13.04 21.84 29.62
CA ASP A 470 -12.90 21.11 30.88
C ASP A 470 -11.71 20.14 30.85
N GLU A 471 -11.46 19.50 29.71
CA GLU A 471 -10.37 18.54 29.51
C GLU A 471 -9.07 19.20 29.01
N TYR A 472 -9.11 20.48 28.62
CA TYR A 472 -7.98 21.19 28.00
C TYR A 472 -6.67 21.05 28.80
N GLN A 473 -6.74 21.14 30.13
CA GLN A 473 -5.54 21.03 30.98
C GLN A 473 -4.87 19.67 30.91
N GLN A 474 -5.63 18.62 30.59
CA GLN A 474 -5.12 17.26 30.41
C GLN A 474 -4.67 17.04 28.96
N LEU A 475 -5.52 17.42 27.99
CA LEU A 475 -5.28 17.18 26.57
C LEU A 475 -4.06 17.95 26.03
N LYS A 476 -3.80 19.18 26.53
CA LYS A 476 -2.71 20.03 26.01
C LYS A 476 -1.30 19.45 26.18
N TYR A 477 -1.12 18.45 27.04
CA TYR A 477 0.16 17.77 27.27
C TYR A 477 0.26 16.41 26.54
N LYS A 478 -0.81 15.93 25.91
CA LYS A 478 -0.78 14.77 25.02
C LYS A 478 -0.27 15.19 23.62
N ARG A 479 0.05 14.20 22.78
CA ARG A 479 0.31 14.45 21.36
C ARG A 479 -0.99 14.91 20.70
N ILE A 480 -0.97 16.08 20.09
CA ILE A 480 -2.12 16.65 19.38
C ILE A 480 -1.75 16.74 17.92
N GLN A 481 -2.57 16.11 17.07
CA GLN A 481 -2.45 16.18 15.64
C GLN A 481 -3.69 16.87 15.05
N VAL A 482 -3.49 17.63 13.98
CA VAL A 482 -4.59 18.09 13.13
C VAL A 482 -4.37 17.51 11.74
N ILE A 483 -5.27 16.64 11.33
CA ILE A 483 -5.24 15.97 10.03
C ILE A 483 -6.48 16.37 9.25
N ASN A 484 -6.27 16.83 8.02
CA ASN A 484 -7.33 17.01 7.05
C ASN A 484 -7.47 15.75 6.21
N ILE A 485 -8.70 15.29 5.97
CA ILE A 485 -8.99 14.29 4.92
C ILE A 485 -9.50 15.06 3.71
N TRP A 486 -8.70 15.08 2.65
CA TRP A 486 -9.05 15.66 1.37
C TRP A 486 -9.47 14.56 0.40
N ARG A 487 -10.61 14.74 -0.28
CA ARG A 487 -11.11 13.77 -1.27
C ARG A 487 -11.76 14.44 -2.46
N THR A 488 -11.70 13.75 -3.59
CA THR A 488 -12.39 14.17 -4.81
C THR A 488 -13.84 13.71 -4.84
N LEU A 489 -14.73 14.55 -5.39
CA LEU A 489 -16.13 14.23 -5.72
C LEU A 489 -16.32 13.96 -7.21
N VAL A 490 -15.25 14.05 -8.01
CA VAL A 490 -15.22 13.72 -9.44
C VAL A 490 -14.13 12.69 -9.71
N GLU A 491 -14.32 11.83 -10.71
CA GLU A 491 -13.32 10.82 -11.06
C GLU A 491 -13.19 10.63 -12.58
N PRO A 492 -11.94 10.52 -13.10
CA PRO A 492 -10.69 10.86 -12.43
C PRO A 492 -10.58 12.39 -12.21
N LEU A 493 -10.07 12.81 -11.06
CA LEU A 493 -9.77 14.22 -10.82
C LEU A 493 -8.56 14.64 -11.66
N ARG A 494 -8.77 15.61 -12.55
CA ARG A 494 -7.73 16.20 -13.40
C ARG A 494 -7.73 17.72 -13.42
N ASP A 495 -8.90 18.34 -13.24
CA ASP A 495 -9.00 19.78 -13.06
C ASP A 495 -8.72 20.16 -11.60
N ARG A 496 -7.74 21.05 -11.43
CA ARG A 496 -7.29 21.58 -10.14
C ARG A 496 -6.94 20.54 -9.05
N PRO A 497 -6.04 19.58 -9.31
CA PRO A 497 -5.51 18.70 -8.27
C PRO A 497 -4.77 19.46 -7.18
N LEU A 498 -4.53 18.77 -6.07
CA LEU A 498 -3.85 19.31 -4.90
C LEU A 498 -2.33 19.06 -4.99
N ALA A 499 -1.55 20.14 -4.92
CA ALA A 499 -0.11 20.10 -4.71
C ALA A 499 0.20 20.11 -3.21
N LEU A 500 1.17 19.30 -2.81
CA LEU A 500 1.59 19.06 -1.43
C LEU A 500 3.11 19.20 -1.35
N CYS A 501 3.60 20.06 -0.46
CA CYS A 501 5.03 20.27 -0.25
C CYS A 501 5.56 19.29 0.79
N ASP A 502 6.66 18.59 0.48
CA ASP A 502 7.34 17.70 1.42
C ASP A 502 7.92 18.51 2.58
N TRP A 503 7.46 18.27 3.81
CA TRP A 503 7.93 18.96 5.01
C TRP A 503 9.45 19.04 5.13
N ARG A 504 10.17 17.99 4.72
CA ARG A 504 11.64 17.91 4.84
C ARG A 504 12.38 18.88 3.94
N SER A 505 11.68 19.41 2.93
CA SER A 505 12.19 20.42 2.01
C SER A 505 11.94 21.86 2.48
N THR A 506 11.24 22.02 3.62
CA THR A 506 10.90 23.32 4.19
C THR A 506 11.88 23.76 5.27
N SER A 507 11.87 25.04 5.57
CA SER A 507 12.56 25.64 6.71
C SER A 507 11.58 26.40 7.62
N PRO A 508 11.81 26.50 8.94
CA PRO A 508 10.98 27.34 9.82
C PRO A 508 10.84 28.79 9.35
N GLN A 509 11.83 29.35 8.62
CA GLN A 509 11.77 30.73 8.08
C GLN A 509 10.89 30.87 6.83
N ASP A 510 10.34 29.76 6.32
CA ASP A 510 9.39 29.77 5.20
C ASP A 510 7.97 30.11 5.67
N PHE A 511 7.67 29.91 6.95
CA PHE A 511 6.32 30.03 7.49
C PHE A 511 6.09 31.37 8.18
N VAL A 512 4.97 32.01 7.87
CA VAL A 512 4.52 33.21 8.59
C VAL A 512 3.08 33.06 9.02
N ALA A 513 2.87 33.26 10.32
CA ALA A 513 1.56 33.32 10.91
C ALA A 513 0.77 34.50 10.34
N CYS A 514 -0.30 34.19 9.60
CA CYS A 514 -1.24 35.16 9.05
C CYS A 514 -2.53 35.15 9.85
N TYR A 515 -2.91 36.31 10.36
CA TYR A 515 -4.11 36.48 11.15
C TYR A 515 -5.37 36.51 10.29
N LEU A 516 -6.39 35.74 10.69
CA LEU A 516 -7.70 35.67 10.05
C LEU A 516 -8.78 36.10 11.06
N PRO A 517 -9.06 37.41 11.17
CA PRO A 517 -10.09 37.91 12.08
C PRO A 517 -11.48 37.40 11.68
N ALA A 518 -12.16 36.76 12.63
CA ALA A 518 -13.56 36.38 12.53
C ALA A 518 -14.32 36.82 13.79
N PRO A 519 -15.66 37.01 13.72
CA PRO A 519 -16.44 37.44 14.89
C PRO A 519 -16.34 36.40 16.00
N GLY A 520 -15.83 36.80 17.16
CA GLY A 520 -15.66 35.91 18.32
C GLY A 520 -14.61 34.80 18.15
N TYR A 521 -13.77 34.85 17.12
CA TYR A 521 -12.70 33.87 16.93
C TYR A 521 -11.45 34.47 16.27
N HIS A 522 -10.30 34.24 16.92
CA HIS A 522 -9.00 34.63 16.40
C HIS A 522 -8.39 33.47 15.59
N GLY A 523 -8.77 33.40 14.31
CA GLY A 523 -8.22 32.44 13.36
C GLY A 523 -6.79 32.81 12.96
N GLU A 524 -5.99 31.81 12.64
CA GLU A 524 -4.62 32.01 12.17
C GLU A 524 -4.20 30.83 11.30
N VAL A 525 -3.57 31.12 10.17
CA VAL A 525 -3.03 30.15 9.19
C VAL A 525 -1.55 30.43 8.98
N PHE A 526 -0.79 29.48 8.45
CA PHE A 526 0.49 29.82 7.87
C PHE A 526 0.33 30.23 6.41
N GLN A 527 0.89 31.38 6.07
CA GLN A 527 1.29 31.71 4.70
C GLN A 527 2.75 31.29 4.52
N VAL A 528 3.11 30.92 3.29
CA VAL A 528 4.44 30.35 3.01
C VAL A 528 5.19 31.22 2.03
N TYR A 529 6.43 31.53 2.35
CA TYR A 529 7.39 32.16 1.44
C TYR A 529 7.97 31.13 0.49
N HIS A 530 8.23 31.54 -0.74
CA HIS A 530 8.92 30.68 -1.69
C HIS A 530 10.33 30.33 -1.21
N ASN A 531 10.65 29.04 -1.28
CA ASN A 531 11.99 28.51 -1.08
C ASN A 531 12.30 27.58 -2.25
N PRO A 532 13.39 27.81 -3.01
CA PRO A 532 13.76 26.94 -4.13
C PRO A 532 14.01 25.48 -3.75
N ALA A 533 14.23 25.18 -2.46
CA ALA A 533 14.38 23.83 -1.97
C ALA A 533 13.05 23.05 -1.90
N HIS A 534 11.89 23.72 -1.91
CA HIS A 534 10.58 23.08 -1.77
C HIS A 534 10.36 21.99 -2.82
N GLU A 535 10.07 20.78 -2.37
CA GLU A 535 9.73 19.64 -3.23
C GLU A 535 8.22 19.41 -3.22
N TRP A 536 7.60 19.47 -4.40
CA TRP A 536 6.15 19.44 -4.56
C TRP A 536 5.64 18.16 -5.21
N TRP A 537 4.54 17.64 -4.68
CA TRP A 537 3.94 16.38 -5.06
C TRP A 537 2.43 16.52 -5.29
N PHE A 538 1.85 15.69 -6.15
CA PHE A 538 0.40 15.56 -6.33
C PHE A 538 0.02 14.12 -6.65
N ALA A 539 -1.22 13.71 -6.41
CA ALA A 539 -1.71 12.41 -6.87
C ALA A 539 -2.47 12.56 -8.19
N SER A 540 -1.96 11.93 -9.25
CA SER A 540 -2.68 11.86 -10.53
C SER A 540 -3.92 10.98 -10.47
N ASP A 541 -4.90 11.28 -11.33
CA ASP A 541 -6.07 10.44 -11.62
C ASP A 541 -6.83 9.95 -10.36
N MET A 542 -6.96 10.80 -9.34
CA MET A 542 -7.64 10.43 -8.10
C MET A 542 -9.08 9.98 -8.38
N CYS A 543 -9.49 8.86 -7.77
CA CYS A 543 -10.86 8.36 -7.78
C CYS A 543 -11.55 8.65 -6.44
N LYS A 544 -12.88 8.48 -6.39
CA LYS A 544 -13.68 8.83 -5.20
C LYS A 544 -13.40 8.01 -3.94
N LYS A 545 -12.71 6.87 -4.09
CA LYS A 545 -12.27 5.99 -3.00
C LYS A 545 -10.91 6.39 -2.41
N GLY A 546 -10.13 7.19 -3.15
CA GLY A 546 -8.83 7.68 -2.70
C GLY A 546 -8.98 8.95 -1.88
N VAL A 547 -8.18 9.07 -0.82
CA VAL A 547 -8.12 10.27 0.02
C VAL A 547 -6.67 10.69 0.20
N ILE A 548 -6.44 11.97 0.41
CA ILE A 548 -5.15 12.50 0.85
C ILE A 548 -5.32 12.91 2.30
N LEU A 549 -4.52 12.36 3.20
CA LEU A 549 -4.42 12.87 4.56
C LEU A 549 -3.32 13.93 4.58
N ILE A 550 -3.63 15.10 5.11
CA ILE A 550 -2.73 16.24 5.11
C ILE A 550 -2.58 16.73 6.55
N LYS A 551 -1.36 16.76 7.04
CA LYS A 551 -1.04 17.23 8.38
C LYS A 551 -1.03 18.75 8.41
N MET A 552 -1.87 19.33 9.26
CA MET A 552 -1.91 20.77 9.51
C MET A 552 -1.10 21.15 10.75
N TYR A 553 -0.96 20.24 11.70
CA TYR A 553 -0.14 20.42 12.90
C TYR A 553 0.13 19.07 13.59
N ASP A 554 1.26 18.95 14.27
CA ASP A 554 1.56 17.86 15.20
C ASP A 554 2.47 18.37 16.33
N SER A 555 1.98 18.34 17.57
CA SER A 555 2.72 18.85 18.72
C SER A 555 4.03 18.10 19.00
N ASP A 556 4.15 16.85 18.54
CA ASP A 556 5.40 16.10 18.71
C ASP A 556 6.53 16.63 17.83
N SER A 557 6.23 17.42 16.79
CA SER A 557 7.23 18.12 16.00
C SER A 557 7.96 19.23 16.78
N GLU A 558 7.34 19.78 17.83
CA GLU A 558 7.94 20.83 18.66
C GLU A 558 8.92 20.28 19.72
N LYS A 559 8.96 18.95 19.90
CA LYS A 559 9.88 18.32 20.85
C LYS A 559 11.33 18.46 20.37
N PRO A 560 12.30 18.72 21.28
CA PRO A 560 13.70 18.81 20.92
C PRO A 560 14.19 17.56 20.16
N GLY A 561 14.78 17.76 18.98
CA GLY A 561 15.30 16.66 18.15
C GLY A 561 14.22 15.83 17.44
N SER A 562 12.96 16.28 17.41
CA SER A 562 11.91 15.59 16.67
C SER A 562 12.17 15.59 15.17
N SER A 563 11.90 14.44 14.55
CA SER A 563 11.90 14.26 13.08
C SER A 563 10.49 14.23 12.50
N ILE A 564 9.47 14.46 13.33
CA ILE A 564 8.06 14.42 12.91
C ILE A 564 7.74 15.67 12.12
N ALA A 565 7.05 15.50 10.99
CA ALA A 565 6.54 16.61 10.21
C ALA A 565 5.55 17.45 11.04
N MET A 566 5.78 18.76 11.11
CA MET A 566 4.84 19.68 11.78
C MET A 566 3.58 19.83 10.94
N CYS A 567 3.72 20.05 9.64
CA CYS A 567 2.62 20.26 8.71
C CYS A 567 3.04 20.01 7.26
N ALA A 568 2.09 20.12 6.33
CA ALA A 568 2.33 20.10 4.89
C ALA A 568 1.74 21.34 4.20
N PRO A 569 2.58 22.25 3.68
CA PRO A 569 2.13 23.32 2.78
C PRO A 569 1.41 22.72 1.58
N HIS A 570 0.30 23.34 1.17
CA HIS A 570 -0.48 22.84 0.06
C HIS A 570 -1.15 23.96 -0.73
N SER A 571 -1.49 23.66 -1.97
CA SER A 571 -2.21 24.57 -2.88
C SER A 571 -2.89 23.79 -3.99
N SER A 572 -4.00 24.28 -4.53
CA SER A 572 -4.55 23.74 -5.78
C SER A 572 -3.82 24.35 -6.97
N PHE A 573 -3.54 23.55 -8.00
CA PHE A 573 -2.80 24.02 -9.17
C PHE A 573 -3.47 23.60 -10.48
N GLN A 574 -3.20 24.34 -11.56
CA GLN A 574 -3.73 23.96 -12.86
C GLN A 574 -2.82 22.91 -13.51
N TRP A 575 -3.32 21.69 -13.68
CA TRP A 575 -2.59 20.65 -14.39
C TRP A 575 -2.74 20.83 -15.91
N LYS A 576 -1.88 21.67 -16.49
CA LYS A 576 -1.98 22.12 -17.89
C LYS A 576 -1.93 20.96 -18.91
N ASP A 577 -1.17 19.92 -18.60
CA ASP A 577 -0.94 18.77 -19.49
C ASP A 577 -1.85 17.56 -19.16
N ALA A 578 -2.91 17.77 -18.37
CA ALA A 578 -3.79 16.68 -17.96
C ALA A 578 -4.56 16.11 -19.17
N PRO A 579 -4.59 14.77 -19.36
CA PRO A 579 -5.33 14.17 -20.46
C PRO A 579 -6.84 14.35 -20.25
N GLY A 580 -7.58 14.87 -21.23
CA GLY A 580 -9.05 14.84 -21.25
C GLY A 580 -9.76 15.46 -20.04
N ILE A 581 -9.58 16.78 -19.82
CA ILE A 581 -10.37 17.53 -18.83
C ILE A 581 -11.80 17.70 -19.37
N ASN A 582 -12.73 16.88 -18.88
CA ASN A 582 -14.11 16.84 -19.36
C ASN A 582 -15.12 17.49 -18.39
N SER A 583 -14.72 17.77 -17.15
CA SER A 583 -15.56 18.41 -16.14
C SER A 583 -14.73 19.24 -15.15
N PRO A 584 -15.31 20.31 -14.56
CA PRO A 584 -14.68 21.05 -13.49
C PRO A 584 -14.40 20.17 -12.27
N GLY A 585 -13.25 20.40 -11.65
CA GLY A 585 -12.83 19.68 -10.44
C GLY A 585 -13.76 19.96 -9.27
N GLU A 586 -14.07 18.93 -8.48
CA GLU A 586 -14.83 19.08 -7.25
C GLU A 586 -14.24 18.22 -6.15
N SER A 587 -14.13 18.77 -4.95
CA SER A 587 -13.51 18.10 -3.82
C SER A 587 -14.20 18.47 -2.52
N MET A 588 -13.99 17.67 -1.49
CA MET A 588 -14.33 18.02 -0.12
C MET A 588 -13.15 17.76 0.81
N GLU A 589 -13.17 18.45 1.93
CA GLU A 589 -12.15 18.38 2.95
C GLU A 589 -12.83 18.40 4.32
N ILE A 590 -12.45 17.47 5.19
CA ILE A 590 -12.83 17.51 6.61
C ILE A 590 -11.57 17.74 7.45
N ARG A 591 -11.72 18.43 8.58
CA ARG A 591 -10.61 18.80 9.47
C ARG A 591 -10.84 18.20 10.85
N ALA A 592 -9.90 17.36 11.29
CA ALA A 592 -10.00 16.62 12.54
C ALA A 592 -8.86 16.95 13.50
N ILE A 593 -9.19 17.10 14.78
CA ILE A 593 -8.23 17.02 15.88
C ILE A 593 -8.13 15.54 16.27
N ILE A 594 -6.90 15.06 16.46
CA ILE A 594 -6.60 13.67 16.84
C ILE A 594 -5.68 13.68 18.05
N VAL A 595 -6.04 12.92 19.08
CA VAL A 595 -5.21 12.66 20.26
C VAL A 595 -5.00 11.15 20.38
N PRO A 596 -3.78 10.66 20.07
CA PRO A 596 -3.38 9.26 20.24
C PRO A 596 -3.37 8.78 21.69
#